data_AF-A0A9D0XUW0-F1
#
_entry.id   AF-A0A9D0XUW0-F1
#
_cell.length_a   1.000
_cell.length_b   1.000
_cell.length_c   1.000
_cell.angle_alpha   90.00
_cell.angle_beta   90.00
_cell.angle_gamma   90.00
#
_symmetry.space_group_name_H-M   'P 1'
#
loop_
_entity.id
_entity.type
_entity.pdbx_description
1 polymer ?
#
loop_
_entity_poly.entity_id
_entity_poly.type
_entity_poly.pdbx_seq_one_letter_code
_entity_poly.pdbx_strand_id
1 'polypeptide(L)'
;MDNIGIKKINDIIKKTLSVIEKSKGAIFDISESARREVNELKDELQQLKNDAGAIMAECKKLELQVTRSRRKLAEINRNFEKYSEEDMRNAYQETNDLMVQLAVCRERERQTILRRNDVERRLKNALETVTKAEQLVAQVGAVFNYLSGDLQRLDEHF
;
A
#
# COMPACT_ATOMS: atom_id res chain seq x y z
N MET A 1 48.34 -25.77 -29.38
CA MET A 1 46.90 -25.55 -29.67
C MET A 1 46.13 -25.11 -28.42
N ASP A 2 46.64 -25.36 -27.21
CA ASP A 2 45.95 -25.06 -25.94
C ASP A 2 45.64 -23.58 -25.68
N ASN A 3 46.48 -22.66 -26.18
CA ASN A 3 46.33 -21.22 -25.96
C ASN A 3 45.05 -20.61 -26.61
N ILE A 4 44.53 -21.23 -27.69
CA ILE A 4 43.30 -20.76 -28.36
C ILE A 4 42.05 -21.07 -27.51
N GLY A 5 42.04 -22.19 -26.79
CA GLY A 5 40.95 -22.58 -25.90
C GLY A 5 40.85 -21.65 -24.68
N ILE A 6 41.99 -21.34 -24.06
CA ILE A 6 42.09 -20.44 -22.90
C ILE A 6 41.64 -19.02 -23.27
N LYS A 7 42.09 -18.48 -24.41
CA LYS A 7 41.62 -17.17 -24.89
C LYS A 7 40.11 -17.09 -25.07
N LYS A 8 39.50 -18.12 -25.67
CA LYS A 8 38.04 -18.20 -25.85
C LYS A 8 37.30 -18.26 -24.50
N ILE A 9 37.83 -19.00 -23.52
CA ILE A 9 37.25 -19.08 -22.17
C ILE A 9 37.34 -17.71 -21.47
N ASN A 10 38.49 -17.04 -21.53
CA ASN A 10 38.65 -15.69 -20.97
C ASN A 10 37.68 -14.68 -21.61
N ASP A 11 37.47 -14.74 -22.92
CA ASP A 11 36.50 -13.88 -23.61
C ASP A 11 35.05 -14.16 -23.17
N ILE A 12 34.69 -15.43 -22.96
CA ILE A 12 33.37 -15.82 -22.42
C ILE A 12 33.18 -15.32 -20.99
N ILE A 13 34.19 -15.45 -20.13
CA ILE A 13 34.14 -14.98 -18.74
C ILE A 13 33.99 -13.46 -18.71
N LYS A 14 34.79 -12.71 -19.49
CA LYS A 14 34.69 -11.25 -19.60
C LYS A 14 33.31 -10.80 -20.08
N LYS A 15 32.74 -11.50 -21.07
CA LYS A 15 31.38 -11.20 -21.56
C LYS A 15 30.33 -11.48 -20.48
N THR A 16 30.47 -12.58 -19.75
CA THR A 16 29.58 -12.94 -18.63
C THR A 16 29.65 -11.89 -17.51
N LEU A 17 30.85 -11.47 -17.11
CA LEU A 17 31.05 -10.40 -16.12
C LEU A 17 30.40 -9.09 -16.56
N SER A 18 30.50 -8.72 -17.84
CA SER A 18 29.83 -7.53 -18.37
C SER A 18 28.30 -7.61 -18.29
N VAL A 19 27.71 -8.79 -18.53
CA VAL A 19 26.26 -8.99 -18.38
C VAL A 19 25.85 -8.91 -16.91
N ILE A 20 26.61 -9.53 -16.00
CA ILE A 20 26.38 -9.48 -14.55
C ILE A 20 26.41 -8.03 -14.03
N GLU A 21 27.37 -7.22 -14.48
CA GLU A 21 27.46 -5.81 -14.10
C GLU A 21 26.24 -5.00 -14.56
N LYS A 22 25.77 -5.24 -15.79
CA LYS A 22 24.53 -4.63 -16.30
C LYS A 22 23.31 -5.07 -15.50
N SER A 23 23.21 -6.35 -15.17
CA SER A 23 22.13 -6.88 -14.32
C SER A 23 22.14 -6.25 -12.93
N LYS A 24 23.31 -6.07 -12.33
CA LYS A 24 23.46 -5.40 -11.03
C LYS A 24 22.92 -3.96 -11.08
N GLY A 25 23.25 -3.20 -12.12
CA GLY A 25 22.71 -1.86 -12.35
C GLY A 25 21.19 -1.84 -12.45
N ALA A 26 20.62 -2.74 -13.26
CA ALA A 26 19.17 -2.84 -13.41
C ALA A 26 18.45 -3.22 -12.11
N ILE A 27 19.03 -4.12 -11.30
CA ILE A 27 18.47 -4.49 -9.98
C ILE A 27 18.54 -3.31 -9.02
N PHE A 28 19.62 -2.52 -9.07
CA PHE A 28 19.74 -1.30 -8.27
C PHE A 28 18.63 -0.30 -8.61
N ASP A 29 18.39 -0.04 -9.90
CA ASP A 29 17.31 0.85 -10.35
C ASP A 29 15.93 0.37 -9.87
N ILE A 30 15.68 -0.94 -9.91
CA ILE A 30 14.45 -1.55 -9.37
C ILE A 30 14.35 -1.31 -7.86
N SER A 31 15.43 -1.53 -7.11
CA SER A 31 15.46 -1.31 -5.66
C SER A 31 15.14 0.14 -5.31
N GLU A 32 15.78 1.10 -5.98
CA GLU A 32 15.55 2.53 -5.76
C GLU A 32 14.13 2.94 -6.10
N SER A 33 13.57 2.43 -7.21
CA SER A 33 12.18 2.68 -7.57
C SER A 33 11.22 2.14 -6.51
N ALA A 34 11.43 0.90 -6.04
CA ALA A 34 10.60 0.30 -5.01
C ALA A 34 10.72 1.02 -3.66
N ARG A 35 11.91 1.53 -3.29
CA ARG A 35 12.09 2.36 -2.09
C ARG A 35 11.30 3.67 -2.17
N ARG A 36 11.30 4.33 -3.33
CA ARG A 36 10.48 5.54 -3.54
C ARG A 36 8.99 5.22 -3.37
N GLU A 37 8.51 4.16 -4.01
CA GLU A 37 7.12 3.72 -3.88
C GLU A 37 6.75 3.39 -2.43
N VAL A 38 7.65 2.73 -1.67
CA VAL A 38 7.44 2.48 -0.23
C VAL A 38 7.23 3.78 0.55
N ASN A 39 8.01 4.82 0.27
CA ASN A 39 7.86 6.11 0.96
C ASN A 39 6.53 6.78 0.61
N GLU A 40 6.18 6.84 -0.67
CA GLU A 40 4.91 7.41 -1.13
C GLU A 40 3.70 6.68 -0.53
N LEU A 41 3.74 5.34 -0.52
CA LEU A 41 2.67 4.52 0.05
C LEU A 41 2.56 4.65 1.57
N LYS A 42 3.67 4.89 2.28
CA LYS A 42 3.63 5.16 3.73
C LYS A 42 2.92 6.48 4.03
N ASP A 43 3.23 7.52 3.26
CA ASP A 43 2.61 8.83 3.42
C ASP A 43 1.10 8.76 3.09
N GLU A 44 0.74 8.14 1.97
CA GLU A 44 -0.67 7.91 1.61
C GLU A 44 -1.41 7.09 2.68
N LEU A 45 -0.77 6.03 3.18
CA LEU A 45 -1.36 5.19 4.24
C LEU A 45 -1.59 5.98 5.52
N GLN A 46 -0.65 6.83 5.92
CA GLN A 46 -0.79 7.62 7.13
C GLN A 46 -1.95 8.61 7.00
N GLN A 47 -2.09 9.25 5.84
CA GLN A 47 -3.23 10.12 5.56
C GLN A 47 -4.56 9.36 5.61
N LEU A 48 -4.65 8.21 4.95
CA LEU A 48 -5.86 7.37 4.94
C LEU A 48 -6.23 6.85 6.33
N LYS A 49 -5.25 6.58 7.20
CA LYS A 49 -5.49 6.21 8.61
C LYS A 49 -6.12 7.36 9.39
N ASN A 50 -5.64 8.59 9.18
CA ASN A 50 -6.20 9.77 9.81
C ASN A 50 -7.63 10.03 9.31
N ASP A 51 -7.85 9.96 8.00
CA ASP A 51 -9.17 10.14 7.37
C ASP A 51 -10.16 9.08 7.85
N ALA A 52 -9.74 7.81 7.92
CA ALA A 52 -10.54 6.72 8.47
C ALA A 52 -10.94 6.99 9.93
N GLY A 53 -10.00 7.46 10.76
CA GLY A 53 -10.29 7.81 12.15
C GLY A 53 -11.31 8.95 12.27
N ALA A 54 -11.17 9.99 11.44
CA ALA A 54 -12.08 11.13 11.43
C ALA A 54 -13.50 10.71 11.02
N ILE A 55 -13.64 9.93 9.95
CA ILE A 55 -14.96 9.53 9.44
C ILE A 55 -15.65 8.50 10.35
N MET A 56 -14.90 7.59 10.97
CA MET A 56 -15.42 6.70 12.00
C MET A 56 -16.02 7.49 13.17
N ALA A 57 -15.34 8.56 13.60
CA ALA A 57 -15.84 9.43 14.66
C ALA A 57 -17.11 10.20 14.24
N GLU A 58 -17.15 10.69 13.00
CA GLU A 58 -18.34 11.34 12.42
C GLU A 58 -19.53 10.37 12.36
N CYS A 59 -19.35 9.16 11.85
CA CYS A 59 -20.42 8.18 11.74
C CYS A 59 -20.94 7.78 13.12
N LYS A 60 -20.05 7.58 14.11
CA LYS A 60 -20.45 7.30 15.49
C LYS A 60 -21.27 8.45 16.10
N LYS A 61 -20.94 9.70 15.80
CA LYS A 61 -21.74 10.86 16.23
C LYS A 61 -23.12 10.84 15.59
N LEU A 62 -23.22 10.57 14.29
CA LEU A 62 -24.50 10.45 13.58
C LEU A 62 -25.35 9.29 14.10
N GLU A 63 -24.76 8.15 14.45
CA GLU A 63 -25.47 7.02 15.05
C GLU A 63 -26.14 7.38 16.38
N LEU A 64 -25.46 8.16 17.22
CA LEU A 64 -26.02 8.66 18.47
C LEU A 64 -27.18 9.63 18.22
N GLN A 65 -27.06 10.51 17.22
CA GLN A 65 -28.11 11.45 16.83
C GLN A 65 -29.34 10.73 16.28
N VAL A 66 -29.15 9.78 15.35
CA VAL A 66 -30.23 8.93 14.82
C VAL A 66 -30.93 8.18 15.94
N THR A 67 -30.18 7.61 16.88
CA THR A 67 -30.76 6.90 18.03
C THR A 67 -31.64 7.82 18.89
N ARG A 68 -31.17 9.04 19.18
CA ARG A 68 -31.93 10.03 19.94
C ARG A 68 -33.19 10.48 19.19
N SER A 69 -33.05 10.78 17.90
CA SER A 69 -34.14 11.22 17.04
C SER A 69 -35.24 10.15 16.92
N ARG A 70 -34.86 8.88 16.72
CA ARG A 70 -35.80 7.74 16.73
C ARG A 70 -36.54 7.57 18.05
N ARG A 71 -35.88 7.81 19.19
CA ARG A 71 -36.54 7.76 20.51
C ARG A 71 -37.58 8.87 20.65
N LYS A 72 -37.22 10.11 20.27
CA LYS A 72 -38.15 11.25 20.24
C LYS A 72 -39.35 10.98 19.33
N LEU A 73 -39.12 10.46 18.13
CA LEU A 73 -40.18 10.10 17.19
C LEU A 73 -41.10 9.01 17.78
N ALA A 74 -40.54 7.99 18.44
CA ALA A 74 -41.32 6.95 19.09
C ALA A 74 -42.19 7.50 20.26
N GLU A 75 -41.68 8.47 21.01
CA GLU A 75 -42.42 9.15 22.07
C GLU A 75 -43.58 9.99 21.51
N ILE A 76 -43.33 10.73 20.43
CA ILE A 76 -44.36 11.51 19.72
C ILE A 76 -45.45 10.58 19.18
N ASN A 77 -45.06 9.49 18.51
CA ASN A 77 -46.00 8.49 18.00
C ASN A 77 -46.84 7.86 19.13
N ARG A 78 -46.25 7.62 20.30
CA ARG A 78 -46.95 7.06 21.46
C ARG A 78 -47.95 8.03 22.09
N ASN A 79 -47.68 9.34 22.00
CA ASN A 79 -48.46 10.40 22.60
C ASN A 79 -49.11 11.30 21.52
N PHE A 80 -49.50 10.73 20.38
CA PHE A 80 -49.91 11.49 19.19
C PHE A 80 -51.03 12.51 19.44
N GLU A 81 -51.92 12.25 20.41
CA GLU A 81 -52.99 13.18 20.82
C GLU A 81 -52.48 14.50 21.43
N LYS A 82 -51.22 14.53 21.89
CA LYS A 82 -50.58 15.68 22.54
C LYS A 82 -49.71 16.52 21.60
N TYR A 83 -49.51 16.06 20.37
CA TYR A 83 -48.62 16.69 19.39
C TYR A 83 -49.40 17.11 18.15
N SER A 84 -49.02 18.22 17.53
CA SER A 84 -49.64 18.65 16.29
C SER A 84 -49.17 17.79 15.11
N GLU A 85 -49.92 17.81 14.01
CA GLU A 85 -49.50 17.19 12.75
C GLU A 85 -48.16 17.75 12.26
N GLU A 86 -47.92 19.05 12.49
CA GLU A 86 -46.67 19.71 12.15
C GLU A 86 -45.50 19.19 13.00
N ASP A 87 -45.69 19.00 14.31
CA ASP A 87 -44.68 18.41 15.20
C ASP A 87 -44.29 17.00 14.77
N MET A 88 -45.30 16.20 14.41
CA MET A 88 -45.11 14.84 13.93
C MET A 88 -44.33 14.83 12.62
N ARG A 89 -44.72 15.67 11.65
CA ARG A 89 -44.04 15.82 10.36
C ARG A 89 -42.59 16.26 10.53
N ASN A 90 -42.33 17.23 11.39
CA ASN A 90 -40.98 17.72 11.68
C ASN A 90 -40.10 16.64 12.29
N ALA A 91 -40.62 15.85 13.24
CA ALA A 91 -39.87 14.75 13.85
C ALA A 91 -39.55 13.62 12.84
N TYR A 92 -40.48 13.28 11.95
CA TYR A 92 -40.23 12.33 10.87
C TYR A 92 -39.14 12.84 9.91
N GLN A 93 -39.25 14.09 9.48
CA GLN A 93 -38.27 14.71 8.58
C GLN A 93 -36.87 14.74 9.22
N GLU A 94 -36.76 15.21 10.46
CA GLU A 94 -35.51 15.24 11.24
C GLU A 94 -34.87 13.84 11.33
N THR A 95 -35.69 12.82 11.65
CA THR A 95 -35.21 11.43 11.77
C THR A 95 -34.72 10.90 10.42
N ASN A 96 -35.46 11.17 9.34
CA ASN A 96 -35.13 10.71 8.01
C ASN A 96 -33.85 11.36 7.48
N ASP A 97 -33.69 12.66 7.68
CA ASP A 97 -32.50 13.41 7.27
C ASP A 97 -31.24 12.88 7.98
N LEU A 98 -31.32 12.63 9.28
CA LEU A 98 -30.22 12.02 10.05
C LEU A 98 -29.89 10.60 9.57
N MET A 99 -30.91 9.81 9.21
CA MET A 99 -30.69 8.47 8.65
C MET A 99 -29.98 8.51 7.30
N VAL A 100 -30.37 9.44 6.42
CA VAL A 100 -29.70 9.64 5.12
C VAL A 100 -28.25 10.07 5.32
N GLN A 101 -28.00 11.04 6.21
CA GLN A 101 -26.64 11.47 6.54
C GLN A 101 -25.78 10.31 7.08
N LEU A 102 -26.34 9.48 7.98
CA LEU A 102 -25.65 8.30 8.50
C LEU A 102 -25.33 7.29 7.40
N ALA A 103 -26.26 7.06 6.46
CA ALA A 103 -26.03 6.14 5.34
C ALA A 103 -24.89 6.64 4.43
N VAL A 104 -24.87 7.94 4.12
CA VAL A 104 -23.78 8.57 3.35
C VAL A 104 -22.45 8.48 4.10
N CYS A 105 -22.44 8.75 5.40
CA CYS A 105 -21.24 8.64 6.23
C CYS A 105 -20.66 7.22 6.20
N ARG A 106 -21.50 6.20 6.42
CA ARG A 106 -21.08 4.80 6.42
C ARG A 106 -20.54 4.35 5.07
N GLU A 107 -21.12 4.84 3.97
CA GLU A 107 -20.58 4.53 2.64
C GLU A 107 -19.19 5.15 2.46
N ARG A 108 -19.01 6.42 2.84
CA ARG A 108 -17.69 7.08 2.80
C ARG A 108 -16.66 6.39 3.71
N GLU A 109 -17.07 5.97 4.91
CA GLU A 109 -16.24 5.18 5.84
C GLU A 109 -15.77 3.89 5.17
N ARG A 110 -16.72 3.13 4.59
CA ARG A 110 -16.42 1.89 3.86
C ARG A 110 -15.42 2.12 2.73
N GLN A 111 -15.63 3.14 1.89
CA GLN A 111 -14.73 3.45 0.78
C GLN A 111 -13.32 3.83 1.27
N THR A 112 -13.24 4.61 2.36
CA THR A 112 -11.96 5.01 2.96
C THR A 112 -11.20 3.79 3.50
N ILE A 113 -11.89 2.87 4.18
CA ILE A 113 -11.29 1.63 4.69
C ILE A 113 -10.82 0.73 3.55
N LEU A 114 -11.61 0.59 2.48
CA LEU A 114 -11.23 -0.20 1.30
C LEU A 114 -9.95 0.35 0.66
N ARG A 115 -9.86 1.66 0.47
CA ARG A 115 -8.66 2.31 -0.08
C ARG A 115 -7.45 2.15 0.83
N ARG A 116 -7.61 2.34 2.14
CA ARG A 116 -6.55 2.10 3.13
C ARG A 116 -6.00 0.67 3.02
N ASN A 117 -6.88 -0.33 2.98
CA ASN A 117 -6.47 -1.73 2.89
C ASN A 117 -5.74 -2.06 1.58
N ASP A 118 -6.14 -1.44 0.46
CA ASP A 118 -5.43 -1.58 -0.82
C ASP A 118 -4.00 -1.01 -0.73
N VAL A 119 -3.86 0.19 -0.17
CA VAL A 119 -2.56 0.85 0.04
C VAL A 119 -1.67 0.01 0.98
N GLU A 120 -2.21 -0.56 2.05
CA GLU A 120 -1.46 -1.47 2.93
C GLU A 120 -0.92 -2.71 2.19
N ARG A 121 -1.75 -3.30 1.33
CA ARG A 121 -1.35 -4.45 0.50
C ARG A 121 -0.25 -4.05 -0.49
N ARG A 122 -0.40 -2.91 -1.17
CA ARG A 122 0.62 -2.38 -2.09
C ARG A 122 1.93 -2.10 -1.37
N LEU A 123 1.87 -1.48 -0.18
CA LEU A 123 3.04 -1.18 0.64
C LEU A 123 3.79 -2.46 1.01
N LYS A 124 3.07 -3.51 1.41
CA LYS A 124 3.67 -4.82 1.70
C LYS A 124 4.41 -5.38 0.48
N ASN A 125 3.77 -5.35 -0.70
CA ASN A 125 4.38 -5.85 -1.94
C ASN A 125 5.62 -5.03 -2.35
N ALA A 126 5.58 -3.71 -2.19
CA ALA A 126 6.71 -2.84 -2.49
C ALA A 126 7.90 -3.14 -1.55
N LEU A 127 7.64 -3.32 -0.25
CA LEU A 127 8.66 -3.76 0.71
C LEU A 127 9.26 -5.12 0.35
N GLU A 128 8.45 -6.10 -0.03
CA GLU A 128 8.95 -7.40 -0.51
C GLU A 128 9.83 -7.26 -1.75
N THR A 129 9.50 -6.33 -2.65
CA THR A 129 10.29 -6.04 -3.86
C THR A 129 11.64 -5.44 -3.50
N VAL A 130 11.70 -4.51 -2.54
CA VAL A 130 12.97 -3.98 -2.01
C VAL A 130 13.85 -5.11 -1.48
N THR A 131 13.31 -5.96 -0.60
CA THR A 131 14.05 -7.09 -0.01
C THR A 131 14.57 -8.05 -1.07
N LYS A 132 13.75 -8.40 -2.07
CA LYS A 132 14.17 -9.27 -3.18
C LYS A 132 15.28 -8.64 -4.01
N ALA A 133 15.18 -7.35 -4.31
CA ALA A 133 16.22 -6.63 -5.05
C ALA A 133 17.55 -6.62 -4.28
N GLU A 134 17.53 -6.32 -2.97
CA GLU A 134 18.74 -6.35 -2.12
C GLU A 134 19.39 -7.74 -2.11
N GLN A 135 18.59 -8.81 -1.97
CA GLN A 135 19.09 -10.18 -2.03
C GLN A 135 19.74 -10.52 -3.38
N LEU A 136 19.11 -10.09 -4.48
CA LEU A 136 19.66 -10.30 -5.82
C LEU A 136 20.96 -9.54 -6.02
N VAL A 137 21.08 -8.29 -5.55
CA VAL A 137 22.35 -7.54 -5.62
C VAL A 137 23.46 -8.28 -4.88
N ALA A 138 23.19 -8.81 -3.69
CA ALA A 138 24.17 -9.57 -2.91
C ALA A 138 24.61 -10.86 -3.64
N GLN A 139 23.67 -11.62 -4.20
CA GLN A 139 23.95 -12.84 -4.96
C GLN A 139 24.77 -12.56 -6.22
N VAL A 140 24.35 -11.57 -7.01
CA VAL A 140 25.04 -11.13 -8.23
C VAL A 140 26.45 -10.63 -7.90
N GLY A 141 26.61 -9.87 -6.81
CA GLY A 141 27.92 -9.41 -6.33
C GLY A 141 28.84 -10.55 -5.91
N ALA A 142 28.32 -11.57 -5.21
CA ALA A 142 29.11 -12.74 -4.86
C ALA A 142 29.59 -13.50 -6.11
N VAL A 143 28.70 -13.76 -7.08
CA VAL A 143 29.05 -14.44 -8.34
C VAL A 143 30.07 -13.62 -9.14
N PHE A 144 29.90 -12.30 -9.22
CA PHE A 144 30.85 -11.40 -9.88
C PHE A 144 32.24 -11.53 -9.27
N ASN A 145 32.35 -11.48 -7.94
CA ASN A 145 33.63 -11.58 -7.24
C ASN A 145 34.31 -12.92 -7.46
N TYR A 146 33.56 -14.03 -7.44
CA TYR A 146 34.09 -15.36 -7.74
C TYR A 146 34.66 -15.44 -9.16
N LEU A 147 33.86 -15.07 -10.18
CA LEU A 147 34.28 -15.14 -11.58
C LEU A 147 35.43 -14.19 -11.91
N SER A 148 35.44 -12.99 -11.30
CA SER A 148 36.53 -12.04 -11.48
C SER A 148 37.83 -12.52 -10.82
N GLY A 149 37.74 -13.19 -9.67
CA GLY A 149 38.90 -13.79 -9.01
C GLY A 149 39.50 -14.96 -9.79
N ASP A 150 38.65 -15.82 -10.37
CA ASP A 150 39.10 -16.91 -11.23
C ASP A 150 39.76 -16.39 -12.52
N LEU A 151 39.23 -15.30 -13.10
CA LEU A 151 39.84 -14.65 -14.25
C LEU A 151 41.23 -14.06 -13.93
N GLN A 152 41.39 -13.40 -12.78
CA GLN A 152 42.69 -12.87 -12.35
C GLN A 152 43.74 -13.98 -12.19
N ARG A 153 43.37 -15.11 -11.57
CA ARG A 153 44.28 -16.26 -11.41
C ARG A 153 44.69 -16.88 -12.74
N LEU A 154 43.78 -16.93 -13.71
CA LEU A 154 44.11 -17.38 -15.07
C LEU A 154 45.09 -16.42 -15.74
N ASP A 155 44.88 -15.11 -15.63
CA ASP A 155 45.79 -14.11 -16.20
C ASP A 155 47.17 -14.07 -15.49
N GLU A 156 47.30 -14.53 -14.23
CA GLU A 156 48.58 -14.64 -13.51
C GLU A 156 49.41 -15.88 -13.87
N HIS A 157 48.79 -16.92 -14.41
CA HIS A 157 49.44 -18.19 -14.76
C HIS A 157 49.88 -18.30 -16.23
N PHE A 158 49.65 -17.26 -17.04
CA PHE A 158 50.06 -17.14 -18.45
C PHE A 158 50.84 -15.85 -18.71
#